data_AF-A0A3D0QFQ4-F1
#
_entry.id   AF-A0A3D0QFQ4-F1
#
_cell.length_a   1.000
_cell.length_b   1.000
_cell.length_c   1.000
_cell.angle_alpha   90.00
_cell.angle_beta   90.00
_cell.angle_gamma   90.00
#
_symmetry.space_group_name_H-M   'P 1'
#
loop_
_entity.id
_entity.type
_entity.pdbx_description
1 polymer ?
#
loop_
_entity_poly.entity_id
_entity_poly.type
_entity_poly.pdbx_seq_one_letter_code
_entity_poly.pdbx_strand_id
1 'polypeptide(L)'
;RTTPLHEVIVEIEERQKRGRGRPSADGMGPMQTIFVLKFRIAEREQEVLRRRSEAGCFVLISNVPVEGDGALSGGELLKIYKSQNAVEMNFAFLKDPLIVNDLFLKTPRRIEALGMILIISVLSNCTVSDFPKVT
;
A
#
# COMPACT_ATOMS: atom_id res chain seq x y z
N ARG A 1 4.46 0.53 -21.26
CA ARG A 1 3.55 0.18 -20.15
C ARG A 1 2.77 1.44 -19.79
N THR A 2 1.48 1.48 -20.09
CA THR A 2 0.61 2.63 -19.80
C THR A 2 0.00 2.42 -18.42
N THR A 3 0.24 3.32 -17.47
CA THR A 3 -0.35 3.23 -16.13
C THR A 3 -1.85 3.53 -16.20
N PRO A 4 -2.75 2.63 -15.80
CA PRO A 4 -4.20 2.80 -16.00
C PRO A 4 -4.85 3.77 -15.02
N LEU A 5 -4.10 4.30 -14.06
CA LEU A 5 -4.59 5.18 -12.99
C LEU A 5 -4.01 6.59 -13.07
N HIS A 6 -2.95 6.78 -13.84
CA HIS A 6 -2.21 8.04 -13.90
C HIS A 6 -1.97 8.40 -15.36
N GLU A 7 -2.14 9.68 -15.66
CA GLU A 7 -1.77 10.27 -16.93
C GLU A 7 -0.51 11.12 -16.81
N VAL A 8 0.29 11.09 -17.86
CA VAL A 8 1.45 11.96 -17.99
C VAL A 8 1.05 13.13 -18.86
N ILE A 9 0.99 14.31 -18.26
CA ILE A 9 0.72 15.55 -18.98
C ILE A 9 2.07 16.15 -19.35
N VAL A 10 2.25 16.39 -20.64
CA VAL A 10 3.49 16.92 -21.21
C VAL A 10 3.23 18.33 -21.73
N GLU A 11 3.99 19.27 -21.23
CA GLU A 11 3.98 20.67 -21.66
C GLU A 11 5.34 20.99 -22.29
N ILE A 12 5.31 21.59 -23.48
CA ILE A 12 6.52 22.00 -24.19
C ILE A 12 6.73 23.49 -23.91
N GLU A 13 7.83 23.83 -23.24
CA GLU A 13 8.22 25.20 -22.98
C GLU A 13 9.34 25.60 -23.96
N GLU A 14 9.09 26.62 -24.76
CA GLU A 14 10.14 27.25 -25.56
C GLU A 14 10.98 28.17 -24.66
N ARG A 15 12.29 27.92 -24.59
CA ARG A 15 13.23 28.79 -23.90
C ARG A 15 14.27 29.31 -24.87
N GLN A 16 14.53 30.61 -24.78
CA GLN A 16 15.62 31.24 -25.48
C GLN A 16 16.88 31.12 -24.61
N LYS A 17 17.90 30.40 -25.10
CA LYS A 17 19.20 30.26 -24.41
C LYS A 17 20.26 30.99 -25.21
N ARG A 18 21.11 31.77 -24.53
CA ARG A 18 22.27 32.39 -25.17
C ARG A 18 23.24 31.32 -25.67
N GLY A 19 23.73 31.48 -26.90
CA GLY A 19 24.79 30.63 -27.44
C GLY A 19 26.07 30.68 -26.59
N ARG A 20 26.93 29.67 -26.73
CA ARG A 20 28.23 29.60 -26.03
C ARG A 20 29.15 30.74 -26.48
N GLY A 21 29.69 31.52 -25.55
CA GLY A 21 30.68 32.58 -25.82
C GLY A 21 30.65 33.75 -24.82
N ARG A 22 31.63 34.65 -24.91
CA ARG A 22 31.64 35.93 -24.16
C ARG A 22 30.50 36.83 -24.70
N PRO A 23 29.68 37.46 -23.84
CA PRO A 23 28.66 38.39 -24.30
C PRO A 23 29.27 39.48 -25.19
N SER A 24 28.69 39.72 -26.37
CA SER A 24 29.15 40.81 -27.24
C SER A 24 28.85 42.14 -26.55
N ALA A 25 29.72 43.14 -26.76
CA ALA A 25 29.52 44.49 -26.25
C ALA A 25 28.25 45.18 -26.83
N ASP A 26 27.75 44.67 -27.96
CA ASP A 26 26.57 45.13 -28.70
C ASP A 26 25.28 44.36 -28.34
N GLY A 27 25.32 43.50 -27.32
CA GLY A 27 24.14 42.88 -26.71
C GLY A 27 23.41 41.79 -27.50
N MET A 28 23.56 41.74 -28.83
CA MET A 28 22.96 40.72 -29.71
C MET A 28 23.92 39.55 -29.95
N GLY A 29 24.04 38.65 -28.99
CA GLY A 29 24.64 37.32 -29.22
C GLY A 29 23.63 36.38 -29.89
N PRO A 30 24.07 35.30 -30.58
CA PRO A 30 23.15 34.34 -31.19
C PRO A 30 22.29 33.68 -30.11
N MET A 31 20.97 33.88 -30.20
CA MET A 31 19.98 33.26 -29.33
C MET A 31 19.59 31.90 -29.94
N GLN A 32 19.71 30.83 -29.16
CA GLN A 32 19.30 29.50 -29.56
C GLN A 32 17.95 29.19 -28.92
N THR A 33 16.95 28.87 -29.75
CA THR A 33 15.69 28.32 -29.27
C THR A 33 15.94 26.88 -28.81
N ILE A 34 15.64 26.61 -27.53
CA ILE A 34 15.62 25.26 -26.98
C ILE A 34 14.19 24.90 -26.56
N PHE A 35 13.80 23.66 -26.77
CA PHE A 35 12.54 23.11 -26.30
C PHE A 35 12.79 22.33 -25.01
N VAL A 36 12.11 22.70 -23.93
CA VAL A 36 12.17 22.00 -22.66
C VAL A 36 10.85 21.28 -22.44
N LEU A 37 10.93 19.97 -22.21
CA LEU A 37 9.77 19.17 -21.86
C LEU A 37 9.54 19.26 -20.36
N LYS A 38 8.37 19.72 -19.95
CA LYS A 38 7.86 19.62 -18.59
C LYS A 38 6.87 18.48 -18.54
N PHE A 39 7.06 17.59 -17.59
CA PHE A 39 6.17 16.45 -17.36
C PHE A 39 5.55 16.60 -15.98
N ARG A 40 4.24 16.40 -15.88
CA ARG A 40 3.55 16.21 -14.61
C ARG A 40 2.75 14.92 -14.67
N ILE A 41 2.75 14.19 -13.56
CA ILE A 41 1.94 13.00 -13.39
C ILE A 41 0.66 13.45 -12.69
N ALA A 42 -0.48 13.24 -13.34
CA ALA A 42 -1.79 13.54 -12.78
C ALA A 42 -2.58 12.24 -12.59
N GLU A 43 -3.36 12.18 -11.53
CA GLU A 43 -4.22 11.04 -11.24
C GLU A 43 -5.51 11.12 -12.08
N ARG A 44 -5.95 9.99 -12.62
CA ARG A 44 -7.24 9.88 -13.31
C ARG A 44 -8.34 9.63 -12.29
N GLU A 45 -8.83 10.71 -11.70
CA GLU A 45 -9.81 10.66 -10.61
C GLU A 45 -11.01 9.73 -10.92
N GLN A 46 -11.55 9.77 -12.14
CA GLN A 46 -12.68 8.93 -12.53
C GLN A 46 -12.36 7.43 -12.51
N GLU A 47 -11.21 7.03 -13.05
CA GLU A 47 -10.78 5.62 -13.06
C GLU A 47 -10.44 5.12 -11.66
N VAL A 48 -9.88 6.00 -10.84
CA VAL A 48 -9.58 5.72 -9.43
C VAL A 48 -10.85 5.53 -8.64
N LEU A 49 -11.81 6.44 -8.79
CA LEU A 49 -13.10 6.38 -8.11
C LEU A 49 -13.86 5.10 -8.51
N ARG A 50 -13.88 4.78 -9.81
CA ARG A 50 -14.48 3.56 -10.33
C ARG A 50 -13.85 2.32 -9.71
N ARG A 51 -12.51 2.19 -9.75
CA ARG A 51 -11.81 1.04 -9.15
C ARG A 51 -12.01 0.96 -7.64
N ARG A 52 -12.07 2.10 -6.96
CA ARG A 52 -12.33 2.17 -5.51
C ARG A 52 -13.75 1.70 -5.18
N SER A 53 -14.73 2.06 -6.01
CA SER A 53 -16.11 1.59 -5.88
C SER A 53 -16.21 0.09 -6.14
N GLU A 54 -15.57 -0.41 -7.19
CA GLU A 54 -15.51 -1.85 -7.51
C GLU A 54 -14.86 -2.65 -6.38
N ALA A 55 -13.79 -2.12 -5.76
CA ALA A 55 -13.10 -2.74 -4.63
C ALA A 55 -13.80 -2.57 -3.27
N GLY A 56 -14.88 -1.78 -3.21
CA GLY A 56 -15.57 -1.42 -1.96
C GLY A 56 -16.72 -2.35 -1.57
N CYS A 57 -17.08 -3.33 -2.40
CA CYS A 57 -18.19 -4.23 -2.13
C CYS A 57 -17.73 -5.44 -1.31
N PHE A 58 -18.26 -5.58 -0.09
CA PHE A 58 -18.01 -6.71 0.79
C PHE A 58 -19.33 -7.34 1.22
N VAL A 59 -19.45 -8.66 1.08
CA VAL A 59 -20.58 -9.43 1.61
C VAL A 59 -20.06 -10.22 2.80
N LEU A 60 -20.63 -9.96 3.98
CA LEU A 60 -20.25 -10.60 5.24
C LEU A 60 -21.45 -11.35 5.79
N ILE A 61 -21.26 -12.61 6.16
CA ILE A 61 -22.25 -13.40 6.89
C ILE A 61 -21.78 -13.45 8.34
N SER A 62 -22.63 -13.01 9.26
CA SER A 62 -22.30 -12.94 10.68
C SER A 62 -23.50 -13.31 11.54
N ASN A 63 -23.21 -13.89 12.72
CA ASN A 63 -24.18 -14.19 13.76
C ASN A 63 -24.30 -13.05 14.80
N VAL A 64 -23.62 -11.92 14.57
CA VAL A 64 -23.69 -10.75 15.46
C VAL A 64 -25.07 -10.11 15.33
N PRO A 65 -25.75 -9.81 16.46
CA PRO A 65 -27.05 -9.17 16.43
C PRO A 65 -26.98 -7.77 15.82
N VAL A 66 -28.05 -7.35 15.15
CA VAL A 66 -28.16 -6.02 14.53
C VAL A 66 -28.60 -4.96 15.54
N GLU A 67 -29.28 -5.36 16.62
CA GLU A 67 -29.80 -4.49 17.68
C GLU A 67 -29.60 -5.14 19.06
N GLY A 68 -29.42 -4.32 20.09
CA GLY A 68 -29.23 -4.78 21.49
C GLY A 68 -27.78 -4.74 21.98
N ASP A 69 -27.52 -5.30 23.15
CA ASP A 69 -26.18 -5.39 23.72
C ASP A 69 -25.27 -6.28 22.86
N GLY A 70 -24.10 -5.76 22.49
CA GLY A 70 -23.16 -6.45 21.61
C GLY A 70 -23.49 -6.36 20.11
N ALA A 71 -24.45 -5.53 19.72
CA ALA A 71 -24.71 -5.23 18.31
C ALA A 71 -23.56 -4.45 17.69
N LEU A 72 -23.20 -4.80 16.46
CA LEU A 72 -22.15 -4.10 15.69
C LEU A 72 -22.72 -3.59 14.38
N SER A 73 -22.37 -2.36 14.03
CA SER A 73 -22.66 -1.84 12.69
C SER A 73 -21.90 -2.64 11.63
N GLY A 74 -22.41 -2.66 10.39
CA GLY A 74 -21.72 -3.35 9.29
C GLY A 74 -20.28 -2.84 9.05
N GLY A 75 -20.01 -1.56 9.35
CA GLY A 75 -18.67 -0.99 9.29
C GLY A 75 -17.74 -1.52 10.38
N GLU A 76 -18.23 -1.68 11.60
CA GLU A 76 -17.47 -2.26 12.71
C GLU A 76 -17.21 -3.76 12.49
N LEU A 77 -18.20 -4.48 11.98
CA LEU A 77 -18.06 -5.88 11.61
C LEU A 77 -16.99 -6.07 10.51
N LEU A 78 -17.02 -5.23 9.47
CA LEU A 78 -16.02 -5.25 8.40
C LEU A 78 -14.62 -4.92 8.95
N LYS A 79 -14.51 -4.00 9.91
CA LYS A 79 -13.24 -3.65 10.55
C LYS A 79 -12.68 -4.82 11.35
N ILE A 80 -13.51 -5.50 12.15
CA ILE A 80 -13.11 -6.70 12.90
C ILE A 80 -12.68 -7.81 11.94
N TYR A 81 -13.46 -8.07 10.89
CA TYR A 81 -13.10 -9.05 9.87
C TYR A 81 -11.74 -8.74 9.23
N LYS A 82 -11.47 -7.49 8.86
CA LYS A 82 -10.17 -7.08 8.30
C LYS A 82 -9.02 -7.18 9.30
N SER A 83 -9.27 -6.95 10.59
CA SER A 83 -8.25 -7.12 11.64
C SER A 83 -7.83 -8.58 11.85
N GLN A 84 -8.67 -9.56 11.47
CA GLN A 84 -8.30 -10.98 11.53
C GLN A 84 -7.20 -11.35 10.52
N ASN A 85 -6.99 -10.57 9.45
CA ASN A 85 -5.92 -10.79 8.49
C ASN A 85 -4.52 -10.71 9.10
N ALA A 86 -4.33 -10.04 10.23
CA ALA A 86 -3.03 -9.99 10.90
C ALA A 86 -2.56 -11.40 11.32
N VAL A 87 -3.50 -12.24 11.75
CA VAL A 87 -3.22 -13.65 12.10
C VAL A 87 -2.85 -14.43 10.84
N GLU A 88 -3.60 -14.28 9.75
CA GLU A 88 -3.32 -14.97 8.48
C GLU A 88 -1.97 -14.56 7.85
N MET A 89 -1.61 -13.28 7.93
CA MET A 89 -0.35 -12.78 7.38
C MET A 89 0.86 -13.31 8.17
N ASN A 90 0.73 -13.44 9.48
CA ASN A 90 1.73 -14.10 10.32
C ASN A 90 1.90 -15.58 9.93
N PHE A 91 0.81 -16.30 9.63
CA PHE A 91 0.89 -17.70 9.17
C PHE A 91 1.41 -17.85 7.73
N ALA A 92 1.15 -16.89 6.85
CA ALA A 92 1.68 -16.89 5.48
C ALA A 92 3.20 -16.72 5.47
N PHE A 93 3.75 -15.87 6.35
CA PHE A 93 5.19 -15.70 6.55
C PHE A 93 5.91 -17.02 6.91
N LEU A 94 5.29 -17.87 7.74
CA LEU A 94 5.86 -19.18 8.09
C LEU A 94 5.77 -20.23 7.00
N LYS A 95 4.95 -20.00 5.98
CA LYS A 95 4.87 -20.87 4.80
C LYS A 95 5.86 -20.45 3.71
N ASP A 96 6.59 -19.35 3.90
CA ASP A 96 7.60 -18.90 2.94
C ASP A 96 8.78 -19.90 2.91
N PRO A 97 9.05 -20.53 1.75
CA PRO A 97 10.14 -21.49 1.60
C PRO A 97 11.51 -20.95 1.98
N LEU A 98 11.75 -19.64 1.88
CA LEU A 98 13.03 -19.02 2.24
C LEU A 98 13.27 -19.05 3.75
N ILE A 99 12.23 -18.81 4.54
CA ILE A 99 12.32 -18.78 6.01
C ILE A 99 12.31 -20.18 6.59
N VAL A 100 11.52 -21.09 6.02
CA VAL A 100 11.46 -22.50 6.45
C VAL A 100 12.79 -23.23 6.20
N ASN A 101 13.49 -22.91 5.11
CA ASN A 101 14.82 -23.47 4.83
C ASN A 101 15.91 -22.93 5.77
N ASP A 102 15.93 -21.62 6.03
CA ASP A 102 16.92 -21.00 6.93
C ASP A 102 16.74 -21.41 8.41
N LEU A 103 15.51 -21.77 8.81
CA LEU A 103 15.23 -22.23 10.17
C LEU A 103 15.72 -23.67 10.45
N PHE A 104 16.25 -24.39 9.44
CA PHE A 104 16.93 -25.68 9.54
C PHE A 104 16.31 -26.64 10.59
N LEU A 105 14.99 -26.86 10.52
CA LEU A 105 14.29 -27.79 11.40
C LEU A 105 14.52 -29.23 10.91
N LYS A 106 15.73 -29.76 11.11
CA LYS A 106 16.13 -31.11 10.69
C LYS A 106 15.48 -32.24 11.49
N THR A 107 14.78 -31.93 12.60
CA THR A 107 14.13 -32.93 13.45
C THR A 107 12.70 -32.51 13.85
N PRO A 108 11.73 -33.44 13.86
CA PRO A 108 10.31 -33.14 14.08
C PRO A 108 10.02 -32.46 15.42
N ARG A 109 10.78 -32.78 16.48
CA ARG A 109 10.65 -32.16 17.80
C ARG A 109 10.90 -30.65 17.81
N ARG A 110 11.72 -30.14 16.89
CA ARG A 110 12.00 -28.69 16.78
C ARG A 110 10.87 -27.96 16.06
N ILE A 111 10.19 -28.63 15.12
CA ILE A 111 9.02 -28.10 14.42
C ILE A 111 7.87 -27.90 15.42
N GLU A 112 7.64 -28.88 16.28
CA GLU A 112 6.60 -28.80 17.33
C GLU A 112 6.87 -27.67 18.32
N ALA A 113 8.11 -27.53 18.79
CA ALA A 113 8.50 -26.46 19.70
C ALA A 113 8.33 -25.06 19.08
N LEU A 114 8.73 -24.89 17.82
CA LEU A 114 8.55 -23.63 17.11
C LEU A 114 7.07 -23.32 16.88
N GLY A 115 6.27 -24.34 16.53
CA GLY A 115 4.83 -24.22 16.39
C GLY A 115 4.16 -23.76 17.69
N MET A 116 4.54 -24.32 18.84
CA MET A 116 4.01 -23.87 20.14
C MET A 116 4.39 -22.43 20.45
N ILE A 117 5.66 -22.06 20.30
CA ILE A 117 6.14 -20.69 20.57
C ILE A 117 5.39 -19.68 19.69
N LEU A 118 5.19 -20.02 18.43
CA LEU A 118 4.45 -19.20 17.50
C LEU A 118 2.98 -19.05 17.92
N ILE A 119 2.29 -20.14 18.23
CA ILE A 119 0.89 -20.12 18.67
C ILE A 119 0.76 -19.23 19.92
N ILE A 120 1.66 -19.39 20.89
CA ILE A 120 1.68 -18.56 22.10
C ILE A 120 1.93 -17.08 21.77
N SER A 121 2.83 -16.79 20.82
CA SER A 121 3.14 -15.42 20.40
C SER A 121 1.95 -14.73 19.72
N VAL A 122 1.24 -15.45 18.84
CA VAL A 122 0.03 -14.95 18.17
C VAL A 122 -1.10 -14.73 19.17
N LEU A 123 -1.31 -15.68 20.09
CA LEU A 123 -2.31 -15.55 21.13
C LEU A 123 -2.03 -14.36 22.07
N SER A 124 -0.76 -14.17 22.46
CA SER A 124 -0.34 -13.04 23.30
C SER A 124 -0.49 -11.70 22.58
N ASN A 125 -0.33 -11.66 21.26
CA ASN A 125 -0.54 -10.44 20.48
C ASN A 125 -2.03 -10.11 20.29
N CYS A 126 -2.87 -11.14 20.18
CA CYS A 126 -4.32 -11.00 20.07
C CYS A 126 -4.92 -10.36 21.34
N THR A 127 -4.49 -10.81 22.53
CA THR A 127 -4.99 -10.27 23.82
C THR A 127 -4.55 -8.83 24.12
N VAL A 128 -3.47 -8.35 23.50
CA VAL A 128 -2.98 -6.96 23.65
C VAL A 128 -3.74 -5.99 22.74
N SER A 129 -4.34 -6.48 21.65
CA SER A 129 -5.02 -5.65 20.65
C SER A 129 -6.50 -5.35 20.99
N ASP A 130 -7.09 -6.08 21.94
CA ASP A 130 -8.48 -5.92 22.40
C ASP A 130 -8.65 -4.93 23.57
N PHE A 131 -7.61 -4.22 24.00
CA PHE A 131 -7.80 -3.13 24.95
C PHE A 131 -8.45 -1.93 24.25
N PRO A 132 -9.68 -1.51 24.64
CA PRO A 132 -10.20 -0.24 24.16
C PRO A 132 -9.25 0.85 24.65
N LYS A 133 -8.63 1.57 23.70
CA LYS A 133 -7.94 2.82 24.02
C LYS A 133 -9.00 3.80 24.48
N VAL A 134 -9.19 3.89 25.79
CA VAL A 134 -9.91 4.98 26.43
C VAL A 134 -9.05 6.23 26.23
N THR A 135 -9.53 7.15 25.39
CA THR A 135 -9.15 8.56 25.42
C THR A 135 -10.37 9.37 25.01
#